data_AF-A0A1A6HCJ1-F1
#
_entry.id   AF-A0A1A6HCJ1-F1
#
_cell.length_a   1.000
_cell.length_b   1.000
_cell.length_c   1.000
_cell.angle_alpha   90.00
_cell.angle_beta   90.00
_cell.angle_gamma   90.00
#
_symmetry.space_group_name_H-M   'P 1'
#
loop_
_entity.id
_entity.type
_entity.pdbx_description
1 polymer ?
#
loop_
_entity_poly.entity_id
_entity_poly.type
_entity_poly.pdbx_seq_one_letter_code
_entity_poly.pdbx_strand_id
1 'polypeptide(L)'
;MQHCNLLCLVENYQMKYYLYYGLSWPQLSYIAEDEDCKIVGYVLAQMEDLDDVPHGHITLLAMKRWHGHLGLAQKLMEQASLAMIENFCAKRQQKTINAAVYLVWVIPV
;
A
#
# COMPACT_ATOMS: atom_id res chain seq x y z
N MET A 1 -5.84 -3.04 -9.39
CA MET A 1 -5.23 -1.97 -8.56
C MET A 1 -5.63 -0.56 -9.02
N GLN A 2 -5.33 -0.13 -10.26
CA GLN A 2 -5.65 1.23 -10.74
C GLN A 2 -7.12 1.64 -10.55
N HIS A 3 -8.07 0.75 -10.84
CA HIS A 3 -9.49 1.01 -10.61
C HIS A 3 -9.84 1.28 -9.13
N CYS A 4 -9.18 0.58 -8.19
CA CYS A 4 -9.37 0.84 -6.76
C CYS A 4 -8.77 2.19 -6.37
N ASN A 5 -7.66 2.60 -6.99
CA ASN A 5 -7.07 3.92 -6.74
C ASN A 5 -7.99 5.05 -7.16
N LEU A 6 -8.53 4.99 -8.38
CA LEU A 6 -9.44 5.99 -8.94
C LEU A 6 -10.68 6.21 -8.07
N LEU A 7 -11.12 5.18 -7.34
CA LEU A 7 -12.28 5.24 -6.46
C LEU A 7 -11.95 5.73 -5.05
N CYS A 8 -10.71 5.60 -4.60
CA CYS A 8 -10.33 5.78 -3.20
C CYS A 8 -9.40 6.96 -2.95
N LEU A 9 -8.63 7.38 -3.95
CA LEU A 9 -7.64 8.45 -3.88
C LEU A 9 -7.86 9.46 -5.00
N VAL A 10 -7.76 10.74 -4.64
CA VAL A 10 -7.79 11.86 -5.61
C VAL A 10 -6.51 11.84 -6.46
N GLU A 11 -5.39 11.41 -5.86
CA GLU A 11 -4.10 11.26 -6.53
C GLU A 11 -4.07 9.99 -7.37
N ASN A 12 -3.96 10.16 -8.69
CA ASN A 12 -4.01 9.09 -9.66
C ASN A 12 -2.70 8.94 -10.41
N TYR A 13 -2.27 7.69 -10.56
CA TYR A 13 -1.02 7.34 -11.24
C TYR A 13 -1.31 6.64 -12.57
N GLN A 14 -0.44 6.86 -13.56
CA GLN A 14 -0.50 6.14 -14.83
C GLN A 14 -0.14 4.67 -14.64
N MET A 15 -0.63 3.78 -15.52
CA MET A 15 -0.37 2.33 -15.44
C MET A 15 1.13 1.98 -15.39
N LYS A 16 1.97 2.80 -16.05
CA LYS A 16 3.44 2.66 -16.01
C LYS A 16 4.01 2.62 -14.59
N TYR A 17 3.38 3.37 -13.67
CA TYR A 17 3.81 3.45 -12.27
C TYR A 17 3.52 2.13 -11.56
N TYR A 18 2.31 1.59 -11.68
CA TYR A 18 1.97 0.29 -11.10
C TYR A 18 2.86 -0.84 -11.63
N LEU A 19 3.16 -0.83 -12.93
CA LEU A 19 4.10 -1.80 -13.53
C LEU A 19 5.52 -1.65 -12.98
N TYR A 20 5.99 -0.42 -12.80
CA TYR A 20 7.31 -0.17 -12.21
C TYR A 20 7.46 -0.78 -10.80
N TYR A 21 6.46 -0.61 -9.93
CA TYR A 21 6.49 -1.21 -8.59
C TYR A 21 6.39 -2.73 -8.64
N GLY A 22 5.51 -3.28 -9.48
CA GLY A 22 5.36 -4.73 -9.63
C GLY A 22 6.61 -5.42 -10.21
N LEU A 23 7.39 -4.72 -11.04
CA LEU A 23 8.62 -5.25 -11.61
C LEU A 23 9.85 -5.02 -10.71
N SER A 24 9.90 -3.91 -9.98
CA SER A 24 11.04 -3.57 -9.11
C SER A 24 10.97 -4.30 -7.76
N TRP A 25 9.78 -4.35 -7.15
CA TRP A 25 9.57 -4.97 -5.83
C TRP A 25 8.30 -5.84 -5.81
N PRO A 26 8.25 -6.93 -6.59
CA PRO A 26 7.08 -7.81 -6.66
C PRO A 26 6.69 -8.39 -5.30
N GLN A 27 7.67 -8.65 -4.42
CA GLN A 27 7.45 -9.27 -3.11
C GLN A 27 6.85 -8.30 -2.07
N LEU A 28 6.89 -6.99 -2.33
CA LEU A 28 6.46 -5.98 -1.36
C LEU A 28 5.04 -5.47 -1.61
N SER A 29 4.48 -5.81 -2.77
CA SER A 29 3.17 -5.34 -3.21
C SER A 29 2.10 -6.38 -2.89
N TYR A 30 1.09 -6.00 -2.12
CA TYR A 30 0.00 -6.89 -1.72
C TYR A 30 -1.37 -6.34 -2.11
N ILE A 31 -2.30 -7.25 -2.37
CA ILE A 31 -3.69 -6.93 -2.68
C ILE A 31 -4.60 -7.61 -1.65
N ALA A 32 -5.71 -6.95 -1.35
CA ALA A 32 -6.82 -7.56 -0.64
C ALA A 32 -7.99 -7.75 -1.61
N GLU A 33 -8.49 -8.97 -1.64
CA GLU A 33 -9.63 -9.38 -2.45
C GLU A 33 -10.77 -9.81 -1.54
N ASP A 34 -12.00 -9.59 -2.01
CA ASP A 34 -13.22 -10.09 -1.39
C ASP A 34 -13.51 -11.54 -1.82
N GLU A 35 -14.54 -12.16 -1.23
CA GLU A 35 -15.02 -13.51 -1.58
C GLU A 35 -15.39 -13.64 -3.06
N ASP A 36 -15.80 -12.54 -3.69
CA ASP A 36 -16.11 -12.41 -5.12
C ASP A 36 -14.86 -12.25 -6.03
N CYS A 37 -13.63 -12.41 -5.51
CA CYS A 37 -12.37 -12.10 -6.20
C CYS A 37 -12.28 -10.63 -6.69
N LYS A 38 -13.00 -9.72 -6.04
CA LYS A 38 -12.94 -8.28 -6.34
C LYS A 38 -11.89 -7.62 -5.47
N ILE A 39 -11.00 -6.83 -6.08
CA ILE A 39 -10.02 -6.04 -5.34
C ILE A 39 -10.74 -4.99 -4.48
N VAL A 40 -10.55 -5.10 -3.16
CA VAL A 40 -11.09 -4.19 -2.14
C VAL A 40 -10.04 -3.28 -1.55
N GLY A 41 -8.77 -3.64 -1.65
CA GLY A 41 -7.65 -2.80 -1.23
C GLY A 41 -6.33 -3.27 -1.81
N TYR A 42 -5.33 -2.42 -1.74
CA TYR A 42 -3.97 -2.76 -2.15
C TYR A 42 -2.95 -1.89 -1.41
N VAL A 43 -1.73 -2.41 -1.29
CA VAL A 43 -0.57 -1.71 -0.78
C VAL A 43 0.59 -1.86 -1.76
N LEU A 44 1.25 -0.75 -2.06
CA LEU A 44 2.50 -0.71 -2.82
C LEU A 44 3.60 -0.14 -1.92
N ALA A 45 4.73 -0.82 -1.96
CA ALA A 45 5.88 -0.52 -1.14
C ALA A 45 7.14 -0.48 -2.01
N GLN A 46 8.08 0.36 -1.59
CA GLN A 46 9.42 0.46 -2.18
C GLN A 46 10.47 0.26 -1.09
N MET A 47 11.66 -0.13 -1.54
CA MET A 47 12.88 -0.03 -0.75
C MET A 47 13.65 1.21 -1.17
N GLU A 48 14.19 1.93 -0.20
CA GLU A 48 15.17 2.99 -0.40
C GLU A 48 16.55 2.46 0.01
N ASP A 49 17.43 2.34 -0.97
CA ASP A 49 18.80 1.83 -0.83
C ASP A 49 19.83 2.97 -0.78
N LEU A 50 19.40 4.21 -0.51
CA LEU A 50 20.27 5.39 -0.53
C LEU A 50 21.14 5.53 0.73
N ASP A 51 20.79 4.85 1.83
CA ASP A 51 21.49 4.92 3.12
C ASP A 51 22.16 3.58 3.47
N ASP A 52 23.12 3.60 4.40
CA ASP A 52 23.81 2.41 4.92
C ASP A 52 22.88 1.36 5.56
N VAL A 53 21.63 1.72 5.83
CA VAL A 53 20.61 0.81 6.38
C VAL A 53 19.45 0.76 5.39
N PRO A 54 19.06 -0.43 4.89
CA PRO A 54 17.93 -0.56 3.97
C PRO A 54 16.63 -0.16 4.67
N HIS A 55 15.90 0.79 4.08
CA HIS A 55 14.65 1.31 4.60
C HIS A 55 13.50 1.01 3.64
N GLY A 56 12.46 0.36 4.15
CA GLY A 56 11.22 0.14 3.40
C GLY A 56 10.24 1.30 3.62
N HIS A 57 9.60 1.76 2.54
CA HIS A 57 8.56 2.79 2.58
C HIS A 57 7.28 2.30 1.92
N ILE A 58 6.12 2.59 2.54
CA ILE A 58 4.80 2.33 1.95
C ILE A 58 4.43 3.53 1.09
N THR A 59 4.50 3.37 -0.22
CA THR A 59 4.23 4.46 -1.18
C THR A 59 2.74 4.69 -1.35
N LEU A 60 1.95 3.62 -1.51
CA LEU A 60 0.52 3.72 -1.75
C LEU A 60 -0.23 2.71 -0.91
N LEU A 61 -1.29 3.16 -0.26
CA LEU A 61 -2.26 2.31 0.41
C LEU A 61 -3.65 2.86 0.11
N ALA A 62 -4.48 2.03 -0.51
CA ALA A 62 -5.86 2.39 -0.80
C ALA A 62 -6.77 1.22 -0.44
N MET A 63 -7.93 1.56 0.11
CA MET A 63 -9.00 0.61 0.36
C MET A 63 -10.34 1.23 0.03
N LYS A 64 -11.24 0.42 -0.54
CA LYS A 64 -12.64 0.80 -0.73
C LYS A 64 -13.29 1.08 0.62
N ARG A 65 -14.11 2.13 0.66
CA ARG A 65 -14.87 2.54 1.84
C ARG A 65 -15.92 1.48 2.16
N TRP A 66 -15.66 0.68 3.18
CA TRP A 66 -16.60 -0.26 3.78
C TRP A 66 -16.42 -0.25 5.29
N HIS A 67 -17.53 -0.22 6.04
CA HIS A 67 -17.60 0.12 7.48
C HIS A 67 -16.85 -0.84 8.43
N GLY A 68 -16.10 -1.84 7.96
CA GLY A 68 -15.40 -2.84 8.77
C GLY A 68 -13.96 -3.19 8.37
N HIS A 69 -13.36 -2.52 7.39
CA HIS A 69 -12.08 -2.96 6.81
C HIS A 69 -10.83 -2.42 7.51
N LEU A 70 -10.96 -1.76 8.68
CA LEU A 70 -9.80 -1.21 9.40
C LEU A 70 -8.74 -2.28 9.71
N GLY A 71 -9.18 -3.50 10.04
CA GLY A 71 -8.28 -4.64 10.26
C GLY A 71 -7.62 -5.20 8.99
N LEU A 72 -8.22 -4.98 7.82
CA LEU A 72 -7.63 -5.39 6.53
C LEU A 72 -6.48 -4.47 6.11
N ALA A 73 -6.62 -3.15 6.31
CA ALA A 73 -5.53 -2.20 6.07
C ALA A 73 -4.31 -2.55 6.93
N GLN A 74 -4.55 -2.80 8.22
CA GLN A 74 -3.49 -3.18 9.15
C GLN A 74 -2.79 -4.47 8.71
N LYS A 75 -3.54 -5.51 8.35
CA LYS A 75 -2.98 -6.77 7.84
C LYS A 75 -2.14 -6.57 6.58
N LEU A 76 -2.62 -5.78 5.61
CA LEU A 76 -1.86 -5.48 4.39
C LEU A 76 -0.53 -4.78 4.70
N MET A 77 -0.57 -3.79 5.59
CA MET A 77 0.63 -3.08 6.02
C MET A 77 1.62 -3.99 6.76
N GLU A 78 1.12 -4.86 7.64
CA GLU A 78 1.94 -5.84 8.36
C GLU A 78 2.60 -6.83 7.40
N GLN A 79 1.87 -7.36 6.41
CA GLN A 79 2.42 -8.26 5.40
C GLN A 79 3.51 -7.57 4.56
N ALA A 80 3.25 -6.34 4.07
CA ALA A 80 4.26 -5.58 3.33
C ALA A 80 5.51 -5.33 4.19
N SER A 81 5.34 -4.97 5.46
CA SER A 81 6.46 -4.73 6.38
C SER A 81 7.25 -6.00 6.69
N LEU A 82 6.59 -7.14 6.82
CA LEU A 82 7.27 -8.43 7.01
C LEU A 82 8.06 -8.81 5.77
N ALA A 83 7.50 -8.65 4.58
CA ALA A 83 8.18 -8.92 3.32
C ALA A 83 9.42 -8.04 3.11
N MET A 84 9.38 -6.78 3.56
CA MET A 84 10.56 -5.89 3.55
C MET A 84 11.69 -6.42 4.44
N ILE A 85 11.34 -6.94 5.63
CA ILE A 85 12.32 -7.48 6.57
C ILE A 85 12.89 -8.80 6.03
N GLU A 86 12.04 -9.69 5.53
CA GLU A 86 12.43 -11.03 5.07
C GLU A 86 13.29 -10.98 3.80
N ASN A 87 12.94 -10.13 2.84
CA ASN A 87 13.63 -10.11 1.54
C ASN A 87 14.79 -9.11 1.50
N PHE A 88 14.74 -8.03 2.28
CA PHE A 88 15.70 -6.92 2.16
C PHE A 88 16.39 -6.56 3.48
N CYS A 89 16.21 -7.35 4.55
CA CYS A 89 16.75 -7.09 5.88
C CYS A 89 16.45 -5.67 6.40
N ALA A 90 15.32 -5.09 5.95
CA ALA A 90 14.95 -3.72 6.22
C ALA A 90 14.74 -3.52 7.73
N LYS A 91 15.28 -2.42 8.29
CA LYS A 91 14.96 -2.07 9.67
C LYS A 91 13.55 -1.50 9.70
N ARG A 92 12.64 -2.12 10.47
CA ARG A 92 11.25 -1.69 10.60
C ARG A 92 11.21 -0.23 11.10
N GLN A 93 11.02 0.72 10.20
CA GLN A 93 10.76 2.10 10.59
C GLN A 93 9.26 2.31 10.62
N GLN A 94 8.74 2.59 11.81
CA GLN A 94 7.41 3.13 12.03
C GLN A 94 7.39 4.61 11.58
N LYS A 95 7.81 4.91 10.34
CA LYS A 95 7.77 6.27 9.81
C LYS A 95 6.46 6.46 9.08
N THR A 96 5.58 7.15 9.79
CA THR A 96 4.50 7.97 9.31
C THR A 96 3.83 7.41 8.07
N ILE A 97 2.80 6.62 8.33
CA ILE A 97 1.71 6.51 7.39
C ILE A 97 1.27 7.96 7.10
N ASN A 98 1.74 8.55 6.00
CA ASN A 98 0.94 9.52 5.23
C ASN A 98 -0.18 8.70 4.61
N ALA A 99 -0.96 8.11 5.50
CA ALA A 99 -2.11 7.34 5.21
C ALA A 99 -3.07 8.37 4.67
N ALA A 100 -3.25 8.36 3.36
CA ALA A 100 -4.50 8.77 2.78
C ALA A 100 -5.72 8.00 3.38
N VAL A 101 -5.51 7.13 4.40
CA VAL A 101 -6.51 6.62 5.35
C VAL A 101 -7.29 7.74 6.05
N TYR A 102 -6.83 9.00 6.06
CA TYR A 102 -7.65 10.12 6.56
C TYR A 102 -8.43 10.93 5.51
N LEU A 103 -8.22 10.75 4.21
CA LEU A 103 -8.88 11.62 3.20
C LEU A 103 -10.28 11.16 2.77
N VAL A 104 -10.78 10.03 3.27
CA VAL A 104 -12.20 9.66 3.12
C VAL A 104 -13.04 10.12 4.34
N TRP A 105 -12.39 10.65 5.39
CA TRP A 105 -13.07 11.21 6.58
C TRP A 105 -13.20 12.75 6.55
N VAL A 106 -12.63 13.46 5.58
CA VAL A 106 -12.58 14.95 5.56
C VAL A 106 -13.14 15.55 4.26
N ILE A 107 -14.22 14.99 3.74
CA ILE A 107 -15.08 15.73 2.81
C ILE A 107 -16.53 15.54 3.30
N PRO A 108 -17.06 16.46 4.13
CA PRO A 108 -18.50 16.59 4.25
C PRO A 108 -19.03 17.12 2.91
N VAL A 109 -20.20 16.60 2.54
CA VAL A 109 -21.07 16.96 1.40
C VAL A 109 -20.88 18.38 0.87
#